data_AF-A0A8T4P9V9-F1
#
_entry.id   AF-A0A8T4P9V9-F1
#
_cell.length_a   1.000
_cell.length_b   1.000
_cell.length_c   1.000
_cell.angle_alpha   90.00
_cell.angle_beta   90.00
_cell.angle_gamma   90.00
#
_symmetry.space_group_name_H-M   'P 1'
#
loop_
_entity.id
_entity.type
_entity.pdbx_description
1 polymer ?
#
loop_
_entity_poly.entity_id
_entity_poly.type
_entity_poly.pdbx_seq_one_letter_code
_entity_poly.pdbx_strand_id
1 'polypeptide(L)'
;MEKTFIGVRDVDEATFRKFRALAVQERMKLGEALSLAMRKLLEEGEQEHEDKVDTKNLLKIKPVKIGKKKVKWSEEIDEILYG
;
A
#
# COMPACT_ATOMS: atom_id res chain seq x y z
N MET A 1 -15.10 10.03 -15.50
CA MET A 1 -15.84 9.12 -14.60
C MET A 1 -17.23 9.70 -14.40
N GLU A 2 -18.27 8.89 -14.56
CA GLU A 2 -19.64 9.33 -14.23
C GLU A 2 -19.72 9.71 -12.75
N LYS A 3 -20.46 10.79 -12.47
CA LYS A 3 -20.73 11.22 -11.10
C LYS A 3 -21.95 10.48 -10.58
N THR A 4 -21.72 9.32 -9.98
CA THR A 4 -22.77 8.54 -9.31
C THR A 4 -22.87 8.99 -7.85
N PHE A 5 -24.09 9.22 -7.37
CA PHE A 5 -24.32 9.50 -5.96
C PHE A 5 -24.20 8.21 -5.15
N ILE A 6 -23.35 8.22 -4.12
CA ILE A 6 -23.17 7.12 -3.17
C ILE A 6 -23.50 7.66 -1.78
N GLY A 7 -24.49 7.07 -1.11
CA GLY A 7 -24.86 7.40 0.27
C GLY A 7 -24.39 6.32 1.24
N VAL A 8 -23.78 6.72 2.35
CA VAL A 8 -23.38 5.83 3.45
C VAL A 8 -24.40 5.97 4.58
N ARG A 9 -24.93 4.84 5.06
CA ARG A 9 -25.91 4.80 6.17
C ARG A 9 -25.21 4.49 7.50
N ASP A 10 -25.93 4.73 8.59
CA ASP A 10 -25.53 4.35 9.95
C ASP A 10 -24.17 4.91 10.39
N VAL A 11 -23.84 6.11 9.92
CA VAL A 11 -22.64 6.84 10.35
C VAL A 11 -22.88 7.44 11.73
N ASP A 12 -21.96 7.21 12.66
CA ASP A 12 -21.99 7.87 13.97
C ASP A 12 -21.97 9.39 13.83
N GLU A 13 -23.01 10.05 14.34
CA GLU A 13 -23.23 11.48 14.13
C GLU A 13 -22.13 12.32 14.78
N ALA A 14 -21.70 11.95 15.99
CA ALA A 14 -20.68 12.68 16.73
C ALA A 14 -19.33 12.66 16.00
N THR A 15 -18.94 11.49 15.49
CA THR A 15 -17.72 11.30 14.69
C THR A 15 -17.81 12.03 13.35
N PHE A 16 -18.96 11.93 12.67
CA PHE A 16 -19.17 12.62 11.39
C PHE A 16 -19.05 14.14 11.52
N ARG A 17 -19.61 14.73 12.59
CA ARG A 17 -19.50 16.18 12.83
C ARG A 17 -18.04 16.64 12.99
N LYS A 18 -17.24 15.88 13.74
CA LYS A 18 -15.80 16.17 13.90
C LYS A 18 -15.05 16.04 12.58
N PHE A 19 -15.31 14.96 11.84
CA PHE A 19 -14.71 14.73 10.52
C PHE A 19 -15.05 15.85 9.54
N ARG A 20 -16.32 16.28 9.50
CA ARG A 20 -16.75 17.40 8.65
C ARG A 20 -16.06 18.70 9.02
N ALA A 21 -15.90 19.00 10.31
CA ALA A 21 -15.20 20.19 10.76
C ALA A 21 -13.74 20.19 10.28
N LEU A 22 -13.06 19.04 10.40
CA LEU A 22 -11.69 18.86 9.92
C LEU A 22 -11.59 19.04 8.40
N ALA A 23 -12.50 18.45 7.63
CA ALA A 23 -12.53 18.60 6.17
C ALA A 23 -12.69 20.07 5.75
N VAL A 24 -13.52 20.84 6.45
CA VAL A 24 -13.69 22.27 6.19
C VAL A 24 -12.43 23.06 6.55
N GLN A 25 -11.78 22.74 7.67
CA GLN A 25 -10.53 23.37 8.09
C GLN A 25 -9.42 23.17 7.03
N GLU A 26 -9.33 21.98 6.45
CA GLU A 26 -8.39 21.63 5.38
C GLU A 26 -8.83 22.11 3.98
N ARG A 27 -9.94 22.87 3.90
CA ARG A 27 -10.52 23.38 2.63
C ARG A 27 -10.84 22.26 1.62
N MET A 28 -11.19 21.07 2.11
CA MET A 28 -11.53 19.91 1.29
C MET A 28 -13.05 19.77 1.14
N LYS A 29 -13.50 19.27 -0.01
CA LYS A 29 -14.89 18.80 -0.11
C LYS A 29 -15.06 17.54 0.73
N LEU A 30 -16.21 17.40 1.38
CA LEU A 30 -16.49 16.25 2.25
C LEU A 30 -16.33 14.90 1.52
N GLY A 31 -16.74 14.82 0.26
CA GLY A 31 -16.55 13.61 -0.57
C GLY A 31 -15.08 13.31 -0.86
N GLU A 32 -14.27 14.34 -1.14
CA GLU A 32 -12.82 14.19 -1.37
C GLU A 32 -12.11 13.72 -0.09
N ALA A 33 -12.45 14.33 1.05
CA ALA A 33 -11.94 13.92 2.35
C ALA A 33 -12.33 12.48 2.69
N LEU A 34 -13.59 12.09 2.43
CA LEU A 34 -14.06 10.72 2.65
C LEU A 34 -13.31 9.73 1.76
N SER A 35 -13.11 10.04 0.47
CA SER A 35 -12.34 9.19 -0.44
C SER A 35 -10.88 9.05 -0.03
N LEU A 36 -10.28 10.08 0.58
CA LEU A 36 -8.93 9.99 1.14
C LEU A 36 -8.89 9.11 2.38
N ALA A 37 -9.83 9.28 3.30
CA ALA A 37 -9.92 8.45 4.51
C ALA A 37 -10.12 6.97 4.16
N MET A 38 -10.99 6.67 3.18
CA MET A 38 -11.21 5.30 2.70
C MET A 38 -9.96 4.70 2.07
N ARG A 39 -9.23 5.45 1.24
CA ARG A 39 -7.96 4.98 0.66
C ARG A 39 -6.93 4.67 1.72
N LYS A 40 -6.74 5.59 2.67
CA LYS A 40 -5.82 5.39 3.78
C LYS A 40 -6.16 4.15 4.61
N LEU A 41 -7.44 3.93 4.90
CA LEU A 41 -7.89 2.74 5.64
C LEU A 41 -7.60 1.43 4.86
N LEU A 42 -7.80 1.44 3.54
CA LEU A 42 -7.48 0.28 2.69
C LEU A 42 -5.97 0.04 2.61
N GLU A 43 -5.17 1.08 2.47
CA GLU A 43 -3.71 1.00 2.47
C GLU A 43 -3.16 0.45 3.79
N GLU A 44 -3.69 0.90 4.93
CA GLU A 44 -3.34 0.39 6.26
C GLU A 44 -3.74 -1.10 6.43
N GLY A 45 -4.94 -1.47 5.94
CA GLY A 45 -5.39 -2.86 5.97
C GLY A 45 -4.62 -3.79 5.03
N GLU A 46 -4.20 -3.30 3.86
CA GLU A 46 -3.36 -4.05 2.92
C GLU A 46 -1.95 -4.25 3.49
N GLN A 47 -1.38 -3.25 4.17
CA GLN A 47 -0.09 -3.37 4.86
C GLN A 47 -0.14 -4.40 6.00
N GLU A 48 -1.20 -4.45 6.81
CA GLU A 48 -1.35 -5.49 7.84
C GLU A 48 -1.47 -6.92 7.27
N HIS A 49 -1.95 -7.06 6.02
CA HIS A 49 -1.99 -8.34 5.31
C HIS A 49 -0.68 -8.67 4.59
N GLU A 50 0.04 -7.67 4.08
CA GLU A 50 1.36 -7.84 3.45
C GLU A 50 2.49 -8.07 4.46
N ASP A 51 2.40 -7.52 5.68
CA ASP A 51 3.37 -7.73 6.76
C ASP A 51 3.40 -9.16 7.31
N LYS A 52 2.51 -10.03 6.83
CA LYS A 52 2.78 -11.48 6.78
C LYS A 52 3.67 -11.82 5.59
N VAL A 53 4.76 -11.06 5.39
CA VAL A 53 5.88 -11.51 4.55
C VAL A 53 6.46 -12.71 5.27
N ASP A 54 6.02 -13.89 4.85
CA ASP A 54 6.55 -15.18 5.25
C ASP A 54 8.07 -15.13 5.02
N THR A 55 8.83 -14.87 6.09
CA THR A 55 10.30 -14.70 6.07
C THR A 55 11.00 -15.94 5.50
N LYS A 56 10.27 -17.06 5.37
CA LYS A 56 10.68 -18.27 4.65
C LYS A 56 10.84 -18.09 3.13
N ASN A 57 10.21 -17.07 2.52
CA ASN A 57 10.28 -16.83 1.08
C ASN A 57 11.35 -15.81 0.67
N LEU A 58 11.88 -15.00 1.59
CA LEU A 58 13.05 -14.13 1.32
C LEU A 58 14.30 -14.94 0.95
N LEU A 59 14.40 -16.18 1.45
CA LEU A 59 15.48 -17.12 1.12
C LEU A 59 15.23 -17.91 -0.19
N LYS A 60 14.10 -17.68 -0.88
CA LYS A 60 13.77 -18.32 -2.17
C LYS A 60 14.00 -17.40 -3.37
N ILE A 61 15.02 -16.54 -3.32
CA ILE A 61 15.50 -15.87 -4.54
C ILE A 61 16.04 -16.96 -5.47
N LYS A 62 15.22 -17.39 -6.43
CA LYS A 62 15.66 -18.30 -7.49
C LYS A 62 16.70 -17.55 -8.34
N PRO A 63 17.82 -18.18 -8.70
CA PRO A 63 18.79 -17.55 -9.59
C PRO A 63 18.10 -17.20 -10.90
N VAL A 64 18.23 -15.94 -11.31
CA VAL A 64 17.70 -15.44 -12.59
C VAL A 64 18.40 -16.21 -13.70
N LYS A 65 17.63 -16.97 -14.48
CA LYS A 65 18.14 -17.67 -15.67
C LYS A 65 18.07 -16.72 -16.86
N ILE A 66 19.23 -16.37 -17.41
CA ILE A 66 19.33 -15.66 -18.69
C ILE A 66 19.86 -16.69 -19.69
N GLY A 67 19.00 -17.18 -20.58
CA GLY A 67 19.32 -18.25 -21.53
C GLY A 67 19.48 -19.65 -20.89
N LYS A 68 20.35 -20.51 -21.44
CA LYS A 68 20.61 -21.89 -20.96
C LYS A 68 21.55 -21.97 -19.75
N LYS A 69 22.12 -20.85 -19.29
CA LYS A 69 23.02 -20.82 -18.12
C LYS A 69 22.33 -20.13 -16.94
N LYS A 70 22.50 -20.73 -15.75
CA LYS A 70 22.20 -20.06 -14.48
C LYS A 70 23.31 -19.04 -14.26
N VAL A 71 22.95 -17.77 -14.02
CA VAL A 71 23.92 -16.71 -13.74
C VAL A 71 23.79 -16.36 -12.25
N LYS A 72 24.91 -16.40 -11.53
CA LYS A 72 25.00 -16.09 -10.11
C LYS A 72 25.79 -14.78 -9.93
N TRP A 73 25.11 -13.68 -10.18
CA TRP A 73 25.71 -12.33 -10.14
C TRP A 73 26.32 -11.95 -8.77
N SER A 74 25.88 -12.57 -7.67
CA SER A 74 26.46 -12.28 -6.35
C SER A 74 27.90 -12.78 -6.21
N GLU A 75 28.23 -13.93 -6.80
CA GLU A 75 29.59 -14.51 -6.73
C GLU A 75 30.57 -13.67 -7.58
N GLU A 76 30.12 -13.15 -8.74
CA GLU A 76 30.93 -12.28 -9.60
C GLU A 76 31.17 -10.90 -8.98
N ILE A 77 30.19 -10.35 -8.25
CA ILE A 77 30.33 -9.06 -7.56
C ILE A 77 31.29 -9.17 -6.37
N ASP A 78 31.22 -10.27 -5.60
CA ASP A 78 32.15 -10.51 -4.49
C ASP A 78 33.59 -10.72 -4.98
N GLU A 79 33.83 -11.42 -6.09
CA GLU A 79 35.19 -11.57 -6.66
C GLU A 79 35.76 -10.23 -7.17
N ILE A 80 34.92 -9.33 -7.73
CA ILE A 80 35.36 -8.00 -8.15
C ILE A 80 35.65 -7.07 -6.97
N LEU A 81 34.86 -7.17 -5.89
CA LEU A 81 35.01 -6.33 -4.71
C LEU A 81 36.06 -6.84 -3.71
N TYR A 82 36.24 -8.15 -3.63
CA TYR A 82 37.05 -8.80 -2.59
C TYR A 82 38.23 -9.64 -3.09
N GLY A 83 38.28 -10.04 -4.37
CA GLY A 83 39.44 -10.71 -4.98
C GLY A 83 39.86 -12.02 -4.30
#